data_AF-A0A650CFP8-F1
#
_entry.id   AF-A0A650CFP8-F1
#
_cell.length_a   1.000
_cell.length_b   1.000
_cell.length_c   1.000
_cell.angle_alpha   90.00
_cell.angle_beta   90.00
_cell.angle_gamma   90.00
#
_symmetry.space_group_name_H-M   'P 1'
#
loop_
_entity.id
_entity.type
_entity.pdbx_description
1 polymer ?
#
loop_
_entity_poly.entity_id
_entity_poly.type
_entity_poly.pdbx_seq_one_letter_code
_entity_poly.pdbx_strand_id
1 'polypeptide(L)'
;MSNKLVYVGIAIFTVYFLAPIYILLLLAFNSPKYTIESVYPPLIFKSPTFNNLIFAFTQYDFIHPLLKSLAVATLVGILALIVGIPAGYGLSKLPGKIAYPIIVVLLITNMMPGLVVAIPITVLPKSFYKNNSD
;
A
#
# COMPACT_ATOMS: atom_id res chain seq x y z
N MET A 1 -2.86 14.02 36.30
CA MET A 1 -2.30 14.53 35.03
C MET A 1 -3.50 14.98 34.19
N SER A 2 -3.61 16.28 33.91
CA SER A 2 -4.87 16.90 33.45
C SER A 2 -5.32 16.31 32.11
N ASN A 3 -6.52 15.73 32.05
CA ASN A 3 -7.12 15.15 30.83
C ASN A 3 -7.04 16.11 29.62
N LYS A 4 -6.99 17.42 29.88
CA LYS A 4 -6.79 18.46 28.85
C LYS A 4 -5.48 18.30 28.07
N LEU A 5 -4.39 17.91 28.74
CA LEU A 5 -3.10 17.67 28.07
C LEU A 5 -3.15 16.43 27.16
N VAL A 6 -3.90 15.40 27.57
CA VAL A 6 -4.12 14.20 26.75
C VAL A 6 -4.93 14.56 25.50
N TYR A 7 -6.01 15.33 25.63
CA TYR A 7 -6.81 15.77 24.47
C TYR A 7 -6.01 16.66 23.50
N VAL A 8 -5.18 17.57 24.02
CA VAL A 8 -4.27 18.38 23.18
C VAL A 8 -3.26 17.50 22.45
N GLY A 9 -2.67 16.52 23.13
CA GLY A 9 -1.76 15.55 22.52
C GLY A 9 -2.43 14.75 21.39
N ILE A 10 -3.64 14.26 21.63
CA ILE A 10 -4.44 13.54 20.61
C ILE A 10 -4.75 14.46 19.43
N ALA A 11 -5.17 15.71 19.67
CA ALA A 11 -5.49 16.65 18.60
C ALA A 11 -4.29 16.95 17.69
N ILE A 12 -3.10 17.17 18.27
CA ILE A 12 -1.86 17.38 17.51
C ILE A 12 -1.52 16.14 16.69
N PHE A 13 -1.61 14.95 17.29
CA PHE A 13 -1.35 13.68 16.60
C PHE A 13 -2.32 13.47 15.44
N THR A 14 -3.61 13.71 15.63
CA THR A 14 -4.62 13.61 14.59
C THR A 14 -4.33 14.56 13.44
N VAL A 15 -4.04 15.84 13.72
CA VAL A 15 -3.70 16.82 12.66
C VAL A 15 -2.47 16.38 11.88
N TYR A 16 -1.43 15.88 12.56
CA TYR A 16 -0.23 15.38 11.91
C TYR A 16 -0.51 14.21 10.95
N PHE A 17 -1.34 13.26 11.35
CA PHE A 17 -1.73 12.12 10.49
C PHE A 17 -2.67 12.51 9.35
N LEU A 18 -3.53 13.53 9.57
CA LEU A 18 -4.44 14.01 8.54
C LEU A 18 -3.77 14.95 7.52
N ALA A 19 -2.64 15.57 7.87
CA ALA A 19 -1.90 16.47 6.98
C ALA A 19 -1.59 15.86 5.59
N PRO A 20 -1.02 14.64 5.46
CA PRO A 20 -0.78 14.05 4.14
C PRO A 20 -2.08 13.75 3.39
N ILE A 21 -3.14 13.34 4.09
CA ILE A 21 -4.46 13.10 3.48
C ILE A 21 -5.04 14.42 2.94
N TYR A 22 -4.88 15.51 3.67
CA TYR A 22 -5.29 16.85 3.23
C TYR A 22 -4.55 17.28 1.96
N ILE A 23 -3.25 17.01 1.85
CA ILE A 23 -2.47 17.28 0.63
C ILE A 23 -2.99 16.45 -0.56
N LEU A 24 -3.36 15.18 -0.35
CA LEU A 24 -3.96 14.36 -1.39
C LEU A 24 -5.32 14.91 -1.85
N LEU A 25 -6.13 15.45 -0.94
CA LEU A 25 -7.38 16.12 -1.29
C LEU A 25 -7.12 17.39 -2.11
N LEU A 26 -6.12 18.20 -1.75
CA LEU A 26 -5.71 19.34 -2.57
C LEU A 26 -5.30 18.90 -3.98
N LEU A 27 -4.55 17.80 -4.11
CA LEU A 27 -4.14 17.28 -5.41
C LEU A 27 -5.33 16.78 -6.25
N ALA A 28 -6.28 16.12 -5.61
CA ALA A 28 -7.47 15.61 -6.27
C ALA A 28 -8.41 16.74 -6.73
N PHE A 29 -8.59 17.79 -5.92
CA PHE A 29 -9.60 18.81 -6.18
C PHE A 29 -9.06 20.16 -6.68
N ASN A 30 -7.77 20.49 -6.63
CA ASN A 30 -7.25 21.71 -7.26
C ASN A 30 -6.79 21.44 -8.70
N SER A 31 -6.93 22.45 -9.57
CA SER A 31 -6.35 22.42 -10.92
C SER A 31 -4.82 22.12 -10.91
N PRO A 32 -4.29 21.34 -11.88
CA PRO A 32 -2.87 20.97 -11.97
C PRO A 32 -1.90 22.16 -11.90
N LYS A 33 -2.33 23.31 -12.43
CA LYS A 33 -1.63 24.60 -12.40
C LYS A 33 -1.22 25.04 -10.98
N TYR A 34 -1.99 24.67 -9.97
CA TYR A 34 -1.76 25.03 -8.57
C TYR A 34 -1.25 23.86 -7.73
N THR A 35 -0.97 22.71 -8.33
CA THR A 35 -0.48 21.50 -7.64
C THR A 35 0.81 21.03 -8.29
N ILE A 36 0.73 20.08 -9.22
CA ILE A 36 1.89 19.41 -9.84
C ILE A 36 2.72 20.32 -10.76
N GLU A 37 2.12 21.38 -11.31
CA GLU A 37 2.82 22.32 -12.20
C GLU A 37 3.40 23.53 -11.46
N SER A 38 3.12 23.68 -10.16
CA SER A 38 3.62 24.80 -9.34
C SER A 38 4.87 24.40 -8.57
N VAL A 39 5.93 25.21 -8.65
CA VAL A 39 7.14 25.04 -7.81
C VAL A 39 6.83 25.23 -6.32
N TYR A 40 5.85 26.08 -6.00
CA TYR A 40 5.37 26.33 -4.64
C TYR A 40 3.85 26.14 -4.59
N PRO A 41 3.37 24.89 -4.44
CA PRO A 41 1.94 24.62 -4.40
C PRO A 41 1.33 25.18 -3.10
N PRO A 42 0.29 26.03 -3.20
CA PRO A 42 -0.41 26.52 -2.01
C PRO A 42 -1.09 25.37 -1.26
N LEU A 43 -0.91 25.33 0.06
CA LEU A 43 -1.59 24.37 0.96
C LEU A 43 -3.05 24.76 1.24
N ILE A 44 -3.72 25.38 0.27
CA ILE A 44 -5.10 25.85 0.36
C ILE A 44 -5.84 25.59 -0.96
N PHE A 45 -7.16 25.45 -0.89
CA PHE A 45 -7.99 25.38 -2.09
C PHE A 45 -8.03 26.76 -2.75
N LYS A 46 -7.44 26.89 -3.95
CA LYS A 46 -7.49 28.14 -4.74
C LYS A 46 -8.50 28.07 -5.89
N SER A 47 -8.64 26.90 -6.50
CA SER A 47 -9.56 26.68 -7.61
C SER A 47 -10.06 25.24 -7.52
N PRO A 48 -11.03 24.98 -6.63
CA PRO A 48 -11.63 23.65 -6.51
C PRO A 48 -12.33 23.29 -7.82
N THR A 49 -11.93 22.18 -8.40
CA THR A 49 -12.39 21.63 -9.68
C THR A 49 -12.47 20.11 -9.59
N PHE A 50 -13.45 19.52 -10.25
CA PHE A 50 -13.57 18.06 -10.37
C PHE A 50 -12.88 17.49 -11.62
N ASN A 51 -12.22 18.36 -12.40
CA ASN A 51 -11.62 17.99 -13.68
C ASN A 51 -10.57 16.88 -13.53
N ASN A 52 -9.74 16.91 -12.48
CA ASN A 52 -8.74 15.86 -12.25
C ASN A 52 -9.39 14.49 -11.97
N LEU A 53 -10.50 14.47 -11.23
CA LEU A 53 -11.25 13.22 -11.02
C LEU A 53 -11.85 12.73 -12.33
N ILE A 54 -12.56 13.60 -13.05
CA ILE A 54 -13.17 13.23 -14.34
C ILE A 54 -12.11 12.72 -15.32
N PHE A 55 -10.96 13.40 -15.39
CA PHE A 55 -9.82 13.00 -16.22
C PHE A 55 -9.26 11.64 -15.81
N ALA A 56 -9.15 11.35 -14.51
CA ALA A 56 -8.72 10.04 -14.02
C ALA A 56 -9.69 8.92 -14.43
N PHE A 57 -11.00 9.14 -14.37
CA PHE A 57 -12.00 8.14 -14.75
C PHE A 57 -12.16 7.98 -16.27
N THR A 58 -11.94 9.03 -17.06
CA THR A 58 -12.21 9.01 -18.51
C THR A 58 -10.97 8.72 -19.37
N GLN A 59 -9.81 9.25 -19.00
CA GLN A 59 -8.59 9.18 -19.82
C GLN A 59 -7.61 8.09 -19.34
N TYR A 60 -7.57 7.79 -18.04
CA TYR A 60 -6.63 6.83 -17.46
C TYR A 60 -7.24 5.47 -17.11
N ASP A 61 -8.51 5.22 -17.48
CA ASP A 61 -9.28 4.01 -17.16
C ASP A 61 -9.05 3.56 -15.70
N PHE A 62 -9.21 4.47 -14.75
CA PHE A 62 -8.93 4.21 -13.33
C PHE A 62 -9.70 3.00 -12.75
N ILE A 63 -10.87 2.69 -13.32
CA ILE A 63 -11.72 1.59 -12.86
C ILE A 63 -11.03 0.23 -13.08
N HIS A 64 -10.35 0.04 -14.20
CA HIS A 64 -9.74 -1.25 -14.51
C HIS A 64 -8.63 -1.65 -13.51
N PRO A 65 -7.61 -0.81 -13.23
CA PRO A 65 -6.62 -1.09 -12.20
C PRO A 65 -7.21 -1.22 -10.80
N LEU A 66 -8.27 -0.47 -10.48
CA LEU A 66 -8.97 -0.57 -9.19
C LEU A 66 -9.58 -1.96 -9.02
N LEU A 67 -10.32 -2.45 -10.01
CA LEU A 67 -10.93 -3.78 -9.97
C LEU A 67 -9.89 -4.90 -9.97
N LYS A 68 -8.80 -4.75 -10.75
CA LYS A 68 -7.68 -5.69 -10.74
C LYS A 68 -7.03 -5.77 -9.36
N SER A 69 -6.74 -4.63 -8.75
CA SER A 69 -6.12 -4.56 -7.42
C SER A 69 -7.04 -5.15 -6.35
N LEU A 70 -8.33 -4.85 -6.40
CA LEU A 70 -9.33 -5.40 -5.49
C LEU A 70 -9.41 -6.92 -5.62
N ALA A 71 -9.55 -7.43 -6.85
CA ALA A 71 -9.64 -8.87 -7.10
C ALA A 71 -8.37 -9.60 -6.62
N VAL A 72 -7.18 -9.08 -6.95
CA VAL A 72 -5.90 -9.68 -6.53
C VAL A 72 -5.74 -9.62 -5.01
N ALA A 73 -5.98 -8.49 -4.37
CA ALA A 73 -5.86 -8.36 -2.91
C ALA A 73 -6.81 -9.32 -2.17
N THR A 74 -8.05 -9.44 -2.65
CA THR A 74 -9.05 -10.34 -2.05
C THR A 74 -8.65 -11.80 -2.23
N LEU A 75 -8.25 -12.19 -3.44
CA LEU A 75 -7.82 -13.56 -3.73
C LEU A 75 -6.59 -13.96 -2.91
N VAL A 76 -5.56 -13.10 -2.89
CA VAL A 76 -4.34 -13.32 -2.10
C VAL A 76 -4.67 -13.39 -0.62
N GLY A 77 -5.55 -12.52 -0.11
CA GLY A 77 -6.00 -12.55 1.28
C GLY A 77 -6.66 -13.87 1.66
N ILE A 78 -7.58 -14.37 0.82
CA ILE A 78 -8.26 -15.66 1.05
C ILE A 78 -7.24 -16.81 1.05
N LEU A 79 -6.35 -16.87 0.07
CA LEU A 79 -5.32 -17.91 -0.01
C LEU A 79 -4.36 -17.86 1.20
N ALA A 80 -3.96 -16.66 1.62
CA ALA A 80 -3.12 -16.46 2.78
C ALA A 80 -3.81 -16.95 4.07
N LEU A 81 -5.12 -16.75 4.21
CA LEU A 81 -5.88 -17.28 5.36
C LEU A 81 -5.99 -18.81 5.31
N ILE A 82 -6.32 -19.38 4.15
CA ILE A 82 -6.45 -20.83 3.96
C ILE A 82 -5.17 -21.56 4.35
N VAL A 83 -4.01 -20.99 4.02
CA VAL A 83 -2.70 -21.58 4.34
C VAL A 83 -2.21 -21.17 5.73
N GLY A 84 -2.37 -19.89 6.09
CA GLY A 84 -1.84 -19.30 7.31
C GLY A 84 -2.52 -19.79 8.58
N ILE A 85 -3.85 -19.99 8.55
CA ILE A 85 -4.62 -20.50 9.71
C ILE A 85 -4.13 -21.90 10.13
N PRO A 86 -4.10 -22.93 9.26
CA PRO A 86 -3.63 -24.25 9.66
C PRO A 86 -2.14 -24.27 9.99
N ALA A 87 -1.31 -23.48 9.29
CA ALA A 87 0.12 -23.36 9.60
C ALA A 87 0.35 -22.78 11.00
N GLY A 88 -0.37 -21.71 11.36
CA GLY A 88 -0.31 -21.11 12.69
C GLY A 88 -0.85 -22.04 13.78
N TYR A 89 -1.94 -22.75 13.50
CA TYR A 89 -2.49 -23.74 14.44
C TYR A 89 -1.52 -24.89 14.68
N GLY A 90 -0.94 -25.48 13.63
CA GLY A 90 0.08 -26.53 13.75
C GLY A 90 1.28 -26.08 14.56
N LEU A 91 1.78 -24.87 14.29
CA LEU A 91 2.90 -24.28 15.01
C LEU A 91 2.60 -24.06 16.50
N SER A 92 1.36 -23.70 16.86
CA SER A 92 0.93 -23.52 18.25
C SER A 92 0.92 -24.82 19.07
N LYS A 93 0.84 -25.98 18.40
CA LYS A 93 0.81 -27.31 19.04
C LYS A 93 2.19 -27.95 19.15
N LEU A 94 3.20 -27.41 18.47
CA LEU A 94 4.57 -27.92 18.52
C LEU A 94 5.25 -27.58 19.85
N PRO A 95 6.17 -28.43 20.34
CA PRO A 95 6.96 -28.10 21.53
C PRO A 95 7.84 -26.88 21.26
N GLY A 96 8.00 -26.01 22.25
CA GLY A 96 8.69 -24.72 22.12
C GLY A 96 10.12 -24.81 21.55
N LYS A 97 10.82 -25.93 21.80
CA LYS A 97 12.16 -26.19 21.26
C LYS A 97 12.19 -26.27 19.72
N ILE A 98 11.09 -26.69 19.09
CA ILE A 98 10.94 -26.82 17.63
C ILE A 98 10.22 -25.59 17.07
N ALA A 99 9.20 -25.09 17.76
CA ALA A 99 8.44 -23.92 17.32
C ALA A 99 9.29 -22.64 17.27
N TYR A 100 10.18 -22.44 18.25
CA TYR A 100 11.01 -21.23 18.35
C TYR A 100 11.89 -20.96 17.13
N PRO A 101 12.74 -21.91 16.66
CA PRO A 101 13.55 -21.68 15.47
C PRO A 101 12.70 -21.45 14.21
N ILE A 102 11.54 -22.11 14.08
CA ILE A 102 10.62 -21.89 12.95
C ILE A 102 10.09 -20.45 12.95
N ILE A 103 9.64 -19.95 14.11
CA ILE A 103 9.17 -18.57 14.25
C ILE A 103 10.28 -17.58 13.90
N VAL A 104 11.51 -17.81 14.39
CA VAL A 104 12.66 -16.94 14.08
C VAL A 104 12.93 -16.91 12.57
N VAL A 105 12.93 -18.05 11.88
CA VAL A 105 13.10 -18.10 10.43
C VAL A 105 11.96 -17.37 9.71
N LEU A 106 10.72 -17.55 10.13
CA LEU A 106 9.57 -16.82 9.57
C LEU A 106 9.70 -15.29 9.75
N LEU A 107 10.19 -14.84 10.90
CA LEU A 107 10.43 -13.42 11.15
C LEU A 107 11.54 -12.87 10.24
N ILE A 108 12.66 -13.58 10.11
CA ILE A 108 13.76 -13.18 9.21
C ILE A 108 13.26 -13.08 7.77
N THR A 109 12.48 -14.06 7.29
CA THR A 109 11.91 -14.03 5.93
C THR A 109 10.96 -12.83 5.74
N ASN A 110 10.15 -12.47 6.75
CA ASN A 110 9.27 -11.30 6.67
C ASN A 110 10.04 -9.95 6.63
N MET A 111 11.27 -9.93 7.13
CA MET A 111 12.12 -8.74 7.09
C MET A 111 12.88 -8.61 5.76
N MET A 112 12.82 -9.60 4.86
CA MET A 112 13.43 -9.46 3.55
C MET A 112 12.81 -8.26 2.81
N PRO A 113 13.64 -7.32 2.31
CA PRO A 113 13.13 -6.17 1.60
C PRO A 113 12.49 -6.62 0.29
N GLY A 114 11.30 -6.08 -0.02
CA GLY A 114 10.54 -6.46 -1.22
C GLY A 114 11.34 -6.31 -2.53
N LEU A 115 12.32 -5.42 -2.57
CA LEU A 115 13.22 -5.24 -3.72
C LEU A 115 14.02 -6.52 -4.05
N VAL A 116 14.49 -7.26 -3.04
CA VAL A 116 15.27 -8.49 -3.25
C VAL A 116 14.40 -9.59 -3.87
N VAL A 117 13.11 -9.59 -3.56
CA VAL A 117 12.13 -10.51 -4.16
C VAL A 117 11.72 -10.05 -5.57
N ALA A 118 11.66 -8.74 -5.82
CA ALA A 118 11.26 -8.20 -7.12
C ALA A 118 12.27 -8.51 -8.24
N ILE A 119 13.57 -8.42 -7.97
CA ILE A 119 14.63 -8.67 -8.97
C ILE A 119 14.45 -10.02 -9.68
N PRO A 120 14.41 -11.18 -8.97
CA PRO A 120 14.26 -12.48 -9.64
C PRO A 120 12.96 -12.57 -10.44
N ILE A 121 11.84 -12.06 -9.92
CA ILE A 121 10.55 -12.06 -10.62
C ILE A 121 10.64 -11.30 -11.95
N THR A 122 11.35 -10.17 -11.99
CA THR A 122 11.48 -9.37 -13.21
C THR A 122 12.41 -9.98 -14.25
N VAL A 123 13.42 -10.76 -13.84
CA VAL A 123 14.34 -11.43 -14.77
C VAL A 123 13.83 -12.79 -15.26
N LEU A 124 12.89 -13.41 -14.53
CA LEU A 124 12.36 -14.74 -14.80
C LEU A 124 11.56 -14.95 -16.12
N PRO A 125 11.15 -13.94 -16.93
CA PRO A 125 10.49 -14.20 -18.22
C PRO A 125 11.29 -13.84 -19.48
N LYS A 126 12.52 -13.30 -19.40
CA LYS A 126 13.27 -12.97 -20.63
C LYS A 126 13.71 -14.20 -21.43
N SER A 127 13.88 -15.36 -20.78
CA SER A 127 14.28 -16.60 -21.44
C SER A 127 13.10 -17.38 -22.04
N PHE A 128 11.88 -17.26 -21.51
CA PHE A 128 10.71 -17.99 -22.00
C PHE A 128 10.07 -17.35 -23.23
N TYR A 129 10.19 -16.02 -23.38
CA TYR A 129 9.62 -15.30 -24.53
C TYR A 129 10.51 -15.34 -25.78
N LYS A 130 11.83 -15.57 -25.62
CA LYS A 130 12.78 -15.57 -26.74
C LYS A 130 12.76 -16.87 -27.58
N ASN A 131 12.24 -17.96 -27.04
CA ASN A 131 12.25 -19.29 -27.68
C ASN A 131 11.03 -19.58 -28.59
N ASN A 132 10.15 -18.61 -28.81
CA ASN A 132 8.90 -18.77 -29.56
C ASN A 132 8.73 -17.71 -30.65
N SER A 133 9.84 -17.11 -31.10
CA SER A 133 9.89 -16.06 -32.14
C SER A 133 10.91 -16.34 -33.24
N ASP A 134 11.41 -17.58 -33.32
CA ASP A 134 12.14 -18.17 -34.46
C ASP A 134 11.25 -19.22 -35.12
#